data_AF-A0A948FMV9-F1
#
_entry.id   AF-A0A948FMV9-F1
#
_cell.length_a   1.000
_cell.length_b   1.000
_cell.length_c   1.000
_cell.angle_alpha   90.00
_cell.angle_beta   90.00
_cell.angle_gamma   90.00
#
_symmetry.space_group_name_H-M   'P 1'
#
loop_
_entity.id
_entity.type
_entity.pdbx_description
1 polymer ?
#
loop_
_entity_poly.entity_id
_entity_poly.type
_entity_poly.pdbx_seq_one_letter_code
_entity_poly.pdbx_strand_id
1 'polypeptide(L)'
;MPINPFTLIGATTKSESLSQPIKNRFVYNFHFMGYTEDETTYIIRKYLNQYGVKTTDIVIQKIANKVDAVPREIHNLCIKIRDFVITRTKNKELTESLREDFLIHSQIEEGGMTPLHAKYLKILEEADRPLGVKAISIKL
;
A
#
# COMPACT_ATOMS: atom_id res chain seq x y z
N MET A 1 -23.50 -26.61 -27.29
CA MET A 1 -23.90 -27.14 -25.97
C MET A 1 -24.33 -25.96 -25.09
N PRO A 2 -25.45 -26.05 -24.37
CA PRO A 2 -25.84 -25.00 -23.43
C PRO A 2 -24.81 -24.88 -22.31
N ILE A 3 -24.52 -23.66 -21.86
CA ILE A 3 -23.60 -23.40 -20.76
C ILE A 3 -24.31 -23.67 -19.43
N ASN A 4 -23.60 -24.27 -18.47
CA ASN A 4 -24.15 -24.44 -17.13
C ASN A 4 -24.30 -23.08 -16.45
N PRO A 5 -25.31 -22.89 -15.58
CA PRO A 5 -25.43 -21.68 -14.77
C PRO A 5 -24.16 -21.46 -13.95
N PHE A 6 -23.65 -20.23 -13.95
CA PHE A 6 -22.48 -19.82 -13.16
C PHE A 6 -22.64 -18.37 -12.70
N THR A 7 -21.86 -17.99 -11.68
CA THR A 7 -21.78 -16.59 -11.23
C THR A 7 -20.50 -15.97 -11.76
N LEU A 8 -20.61 -14.88 -12.51
CA LEU A 8 -19.47 -14.12 -13.01
C LEU A 8 -19.13 -12.99 -12.03
N ILE A 9 -17.90 -12.98 -11.52
CA ILE A 9 -17.36 -11.89 -10.71
C ILE A 9 -16.29 -11.18 -11.54
N GLY A 10 -16.53 -9.92 -11.88
CA GLY A 10 -15.56 -9.07 -12.59
C GLY A 10 -14.93 -8.06 -11.65
N ALA A 11 -13.63 -7.80 -11.81
CA ALA A 11 -12.91 -6.75 -11.10
C ALA A 11 -12.18 -5.86 -12.12
N THR A 12 -12.28 -4.54 -11.96
CA THR A 12 -11.61 -3.56 -12.82
C THR A 12 -11.20 -2.34 -12.00
N THR A 13 -10.04 -1.76 -12.33
CA THR A 13 -9.57 -0.47 -11.77
C THR A 13 -10.19 0.73 -12.50
N LYS A 14 -10.82 0.50 -13.66
CA LYS A 14 -11.47 1.52 -14.49
C LYS A 14 -12.84 1.01 -14.95
N SER A 15 -13.81 1.04 -14.04
CA SER A 15 -15.21 0.68 -14.35
C SER A 15 -15.73 1.50 -15.53
N GLU A 16 -15.34 2.76 -15.64
CA GLU A 16 -15.79 3.65 -16.71
C GLU A 16 -15.38 3.22 -18.12
N SER A 17 -14.28 2.46 -18.24
CA SER A 17 -13.80 1.95 -19.53
C SER A 17 -14.61 0.75 -20.05
N LEU A 18 -15.53 0.19 -19.25
CA LEU A 18 -16.41 -0.89 -19.70
C LEU A 18 -17.55 -0.33 -20.55
N SER A 19 -17.89 -1.05 -21.63
CA SER A 19 -19.03 -0.69 -22.48
C SER A 19 -20.36 -0.87 -21.73
N GLN A 20 -21.33 -0.01 -22.02
CA GLN A 20 -22.65 -0.05 -21.38
C GLN A 20 -23.36 -1.42 -21.48
N PRO A 21 -23.28 -2.17 -22.61
CA PRO A 21 -23.90 -3.49 -22.71
C PRO A 21 -23.33 -4.54 -21.75
N ILE A 22 -22.07 -4.40 -21.34
CA ILE A 22 -21.46 -5.29 -20.35
C ILE A 22 -21.84 -4.86 -18.94
N LYS A 23 -21.75 -3.55 -18.64
CA LYS A 23 -22.15 -2.98 -17.33
C LYS A 23 -23.59 -3.38 -16.97
N ASN A 24 -24.52 -3.29 -17.91
CA ASN A 24 -25.94 -3.62 -17.69
C ASN A 24 -26.19 -5.11 -17.37
N ARG A 25 -25.22 -6.01 -17.57
CA ARG A 25 -25.34 -7.43 -17.22
C ARG A 25 -24.92 -7.74 -15.78
N PHE A 26 -24.28 -6.78 -15.09
CA PHE A 26 -23.92 -6.91 -13.68
C PHE A 26 -24.97 -6.19 -12.82
N VAL A 27 -25.80 -6.99 -12.14
CA VAL A 27 -26.83 -6.47 -11.21
C VAL A 27 -26.19 -5.85 -9.98
N TYR A 28 -25.14 -6.47 -9.46
CA TYR A 28 -24.40 -6.00 -8.29
C TYR A 28 -23.14 -5.28 -8.72
N ASN A 29 -22.97 -4.05 -8.24
CA ASN A 29 -21.79 -3.23 -8.49
C ASN A 29 -21.25 -2.74 -7.15
N PHE A 30 -19.97 -3.03 -6.89
CA PHE A 30 -19.29 -2.62 -5.67
C PHE A 30 -18.11 -1.73 -6.02
N HIS A 31 -17.97 -0.63 -5.30
CA HIS A 31 -16.81 0.25 -5.41
C HIS A 31 -16.00 0.19 -4.12
N PHE A 32 -14.75 -0.23 -4.23
CA PHE A 32 -13.84 -0.28 -3.10
C PHE A 32 -13.19 1.08 -2.94
N MET A 33 -13.48 1.74 -1.83
CA MET A 33 -12.80 2.96 -1.42
C MET A 33 -11.48 2.61 -0.71
N GLY A 34 -10.59 3.60 -0.62
CA GLY A 34 -9.41 3.50 0.24
C GLY A 34 -9.84 3.27 1.69
N TYR A 35 -8.99 2.57 2.44
CA TYR A 35 -9.25 2.29 3.85
C TYR A 35 -9.07 3.57 4.67
N THR A 36 -9.81 3.69 5.78
CA THR A 36 -9.60 4.79 6.72
C THR A 36 -8.32 4.58 7.53
N GLU A 37 -7.86 5.61 8.23
CA GLU A 37 -6.70 5.51 9.14
C GLU A 37 -6.96 4.47 10.25
N ASP A 38 -8.18 4.42 10.78
CA ASP A 38 -8.60 3.45 11.79
C ASP A 38 -8.57 2.01 11.25
N GLU A 39 -9.09 1.81 10.04
CA GLU A 39 -9.06 0.49 9.39
C GLU A 39 -7.61 0.08 9.06
N THR A 40 -6.78 1.01 8.60
CA THR A 40 -5.35 0.78 8.33
C THR A 40 -4.61 0.37 9.60
N THR A 41 -4.84 1.08 10.70
CA THR A 41 -4.28 0.79 12.02
C THR A 41 -4.73 -0.60 12.51
N TYR A 42 -6.01 -0.93 12.32
CA TYR A 42 -6.54 -2.25 12.63
C TYR A 42 -5.88 -3.36 11.81
N ILE A 43 -5.70 -3.16 10.50
CA ILE A 43 -5.04 -4.13 9.61
C ILE A 43 -3.58 -4.35 10.02
N ILE A 44 -2.83 -3.27 10.29
CA ILE A 44 -1.43 -3.37 10.74
C ILE A 44 -1.35 -4.17 12.04
N ARG A 45 -2.17 -3.80 13.04
CA ARG A 45 -2.24 -4.52 14.32
C ARG A 45 -2.50 -6.00 14.12
N LYS A 46 -3.48 -6.33 13.27
CA LYS A 46 -3.85 -7.71 12.96
C LYS A 46 -2.67 -8.49 12.38
N TYR A 47 -1.96 -7.93 11.40
CA TYR A 47 -0.81 -8.60 10.79
C TYR A 47 0.38 -8.72 11.75
N LEU A 48 0.73 -7.67 12.49
CA LEU A 48 1.82 -7.74 13.47
C LEU A 48 1.55 -8.78 14.56
N ASN A 49 0.32 -8.82 15.07
CA ASN A 49 -0.12 -9.85 16.01
C ASN A 49 -0.01 -11.26 15.42
N GLN A 50 -0.45 -11.44 14.16
CA GLN A 50 -0.33 -12.71 13.45
C GLN A 50 1.14 -13.16 13.30
N TYR A 51 2.07 -12.21 13.14
CA TYR A 51 3.50 -12.48 13.06
C TYR A 51 4.20 -12.60 14.43
N GLY A 52 3.47 -12.41 15.53
CA GLY A 52 4.02 -12.40 16.88
C GLY A 52 4.97 -11.22 17.14
N VAL A 53 4.82 -10.13 16.38
CA VAL A 53 5.54 -8.87 16.62
C VAL A 53 4.75 -8.05 17.63
N LYS A 54 5.33 -7.84 18.81
CA LYS A 54 4.73 -7.04 19.88
C LYS A 54 5.05 -5.57 19.63
N THR A 55 4.08 -4.68 19.83
CA THR A 55 4.29 -3.25 19.74
C THR A 55 3.18 -2.49 20.46
N THR A 56 3.34 -1.17 20.60
CA THR A 56 2.34 -0.29 21.21
C THR A 56 1.43 0.33 20.17
N ASP A 57 0.23 0.73 20.57
CA ASP A 57 -0.76 1.37 19.71
C ASP A 57 -0.24 2.65 19.06
N ILE A 58 0.56 3.41 19.79
CA ILE A 58 1.19 4.65 19.33
C ILE A 58 2.14 4.36 18.16
N VAL A 59 2.93 3.28 18.25
CA VAL A 59 3.84 2.87 17.17
C VAL A 59 3.04 2.45 15.94
N ILE A 60 1.94 1.72 16.13
CA ILE A 60 1.07 1.29 15.01
C ILE A 60 0.48 2.51 14.29
N GLN A 61 -0.06 3.49 15.02
CA GLN A 61 -0.62 4.71 14.43
C GLN A 61 0.43 5.49 13.63
N LYS A 62 1.64 5.62 14.17
CA LYS A 62 2.75 6.26 13.45
C LYS A 62 3.15 5.53 12.18
N ILE A 63 3.06 4.19 12.15
CA ILE A 63 3.33 3.38 10.96
C ILE A 63 2.20 3.49 9.94
N ALA A 64 0.94 3.55 10.39
CA ALA A 64 -0.22 3.75 9.53
C ALA A 64 -0.08 5.03 8.68
N ASN A 65 0.47 6.09 9.26
CA ASN A 65 0.74 7.36 8.57
C ASN A 65 1.86 7.31 7.53
N LYS A 66 2.56 6.18 7.36
CA LYS A 66 3.67 6.00 6.40
C LYS A 66 3.36 5.03 5.27
N VAL A 67 2.12 4.53 5.18
CA VAL A 67 1.72 3.56 4.16
C VAL A 67 0.43 3.99 3.51
N ASP A 68 0.35 3.80 2.19
CA ASP A 68 -0.91 3.96 1.49
C ASP A 68 -1.96 3.03 2.08
N ALA A 69 -3.21 3.52 2.16
CA ALA A 69 -4.36 2.79 2.69
C ALA A 69 -4.85 1.66 1.74
N VAL A 70 -3.91 0.83 1.29
CA VAL A 70 -4.08 -0.29 0.38
C VAL A 70 -3.64 -1.55 1.14
N PRO A 71 -4.55 -2.52 1.38
CA PRO A 71 -4.25 -3.71 2.19
C PRO A 71 -3.02 -4.48 1.75
N ARG A 72 -2.78 -4.54 0.44
CA ARG A 72 -1.59 -5.20 -0.13
C ARG A 72 -0.29 -4.51 0.29
N GLU A 73 -0.24 -3.18 0.25
CA GLU A 73 0.95 -2.41 0.67
C GLU A 73 1.15 -2.51 2.18
N ILE A 74 0.07 -2.39 2.95
CA ILE A 74 0.08 -2.57 4.40
C ILE A 74 0.63 -3.95 4.79
N HIS A 75 0.18 -5.01 4.11
CA HIS A 75 0.66 -6.37 4.35
C HIS A 75 2.15 -6.51 4.05
N ASN A 76 2.60 -6.01 2.89
CA ASN A 76 4.01 -6.04 2.51
C ASN A 76 4.88 -5.28 3.51
N LEU A 77 4.42 -4.13 4.00
CA LEU A 77 5.08 -3.36 5.05
C LEU A 77 5.21 -4.17 6.35
N CYS A 78 4.14 -4.83 6.79
CA CYS A 78 4.16 -5.66 7.99
C CYS A 78 5.13 -6.84 7.88
N ILE A 79 5.26 -7.45 6.69
CA ILE A 79 6.27 -8.48 6.42
C ILE A 79 7.68 -7.90 6.58
N LYS A 80 7.96 -6.74 5.98
CA LYS A 80 9.26 -6.07 6.10
C LYS A 80 9.59 -5.71 7.56
N ILE A 81 8.61 -5.18 8.29
CA ILE A 81 8.74 -4.87 9.72
C ILE A 81 9.07 -6.14 10.51
N ARG A 82 8.34 -7.23 10.28
CA ARG A 82 8.63 -8.52 10.93
C ARG A 82 10.06 -8.94 10.67
N ASP A 83 10.48 -8.98 9.40
CA ASP A 83 11.82 -9.44 9.01
C ASP A 83 12.94 -8.57 9.60
N PHE A 84 12.70 -7.26 9.70
CA PHE A 84 13.60 -6.34 10.37
C PHE A 84 13.67 -6.57 11.89
N VAL A 85 12.51 -6.76 12.53
CA VAL A 85 12.42 -6.93 13.98
C VAL A 85 13.06 -8.25 14.43
N ILE A 86 12.82 -9.36 13.71
CA ILE A 86 13.37 -10.67 14.07
C ILE A 86 14.89 -10.75 13.91
N THR A 87 15.48 -9.94 13.02
CA THR A 87 16.94 -9.90 12.83
C THR A 87 17.65 -9.03 13.85
N ARG A 88 16.92 -8.09 14.49
CA ARG A 88 17.49 -7.13 15.46
C ARG A 88 17.15 -7.44 16.91
N THR A 89 16.06 -8.15 17.17
CA THR A 89 15.57 -8.39 18.54
C THR A 89 15.23 -9.85 18.79
N LYS A 90 15.49 -10.33 20.01
CA LYS A 90 15.14 -11.70 20.43
C LYS A 90 13.68 -11.82 20.89
N ASN A 91 13.10 -10.75 21.43
CA ASN A 91 11.74 -10.70 21.98
C ASN A 91 10.66 -10.36 20.93
N LYS A 92 11.06 -10.08 19.68
CA LYS A 92 10.17 -9.68 18.57
C LYS A 92 9.32 -8.46 18.91
N GLU A 93 9.95 -7.44 19.49
CA GLU A 93 9.26 -6.22 19.91
C GLU A 93 9.69 -5.05 19.03
N LEU A 94 8.71 -4.36 18.46
CA LEU A 94 8.90 -3.13 17.69
C LEU A 94 8.72 -1.93 18.62
N THR A 95 9.85 -1.37 19.07
CA THR A 95 9.92 -0.11 19.82
C THR A 95 9.92 1.10 18.88
N GLU A 96 9.72 2.30 19.43
CA GLU A 96 9.81 3.54 18.66
C GLU A 96 11.18 3.73 18.00
N SER A 97 12.27 3.44 18.72
CA SER A 97 13.64 3.54 18.17
C SER A 97 13.86 2.56 17.03
N LEU A 98 13.39 1.31 17.17
CA LEU A 98 13.53 0.30 16.12
C LEU A 98 12.67 0.61 14.90
N ARG A 99 11.53 1.29 15.09
CA ARG A 99 10.71 1.84 14.00
C ARG A 99 11.48 2.90 13.22
N GLU A 100 12.17 3.81 13.90
CA GLU A 100 13.01 4.83 13.25
C GLU A 100 14.15 4.18 12.44
N ASP A 101 14.86 3.23 13.06
CA ASP A 101 15.91 2.45 12.37
C ASP A 101 15.37 1.71 11.14
N PHE A 102 14.16 1.13 11.26
CA PHE A 102 13.48 0.46 10.15
C PHE A 102 13.16 1.42 8.99
N LEU A 103 12.67 2.63 9.28
CA LEU A 103 12.36 3.62 8.26
C LEU A 103 13.62 4.10 7.53
N ILE A 104 14.69 4.38 8.28
CA ILE A 104 15.99 4.76 7.70
C ILE A 104 16.51 3.63 6.80
N HIS A 105 16.48 2.39 7.29
CA HIS A 105 16.92 1.22 6.53
C HIS A 105 16.09 1.00 5.26
N SER A 106 14.78 1.21 5.36
CA SER A 106 13.83 1.02 4.26
C SER A 106 13.76 2.21 3.31
N GLN A 107 14.45 3.32 3.62
CA GLN A 107 14.43 4.58 2.87
C GLN A 107 13.00 5.10 2.68
N ILE A 108 12.17 4.99 3.72
CA ILE A 108 10.79 5.49 3.73
C ILE A 108 10.79 6.82 4.49
N GLU A 109 10.45 7.90 3.79
CA GLU A 109 10.39 9.24 4.38
C GLU A 109 9.08 9.50 5.13
N GLU A 110 8.97 10.70 5.71
CA GLU A 110 7.88 11.12 6.60
C GLU A 110 6.49 11.14 5.94
N GLY A 111 6.36 10.93 4.62
CA GLY A 111 5.09 10.79 3.91
C GLY A 111 4.86 9.44 3.24
N GLY A 112 5.62 8.39 3.59
CA GLY A 112 5.61 7.13 2.82
C GLY A 112 6.33 7.24 1.46
N MET A 113 7.04 8.36 1.27
CA MET A 113 7.76 8.64 0.04
C MET A 113 8.96 7.71 -0.09
N THR A 114 9.12 7.13 -1.28
CA THR A 114 10.19 6.19 -1.59
C THR A 114 11.25 6.87 -2.47
N PRO A 115 12.46 6.30 -2.62
CA PRO A 115 13.48 6.85 -3.51
C PRO A 115 12.99 7.00 -4.96
N LEU A 116 12.06 6.14 -5.38
CA LEU A 116 11.45 6.25 -6.71
C LEU A 116 10.58 7.51 -6.84
N HIS A 117 9.80 7.84 -5.81
CA HIS A 117 9.02 9.08 -5.77
C HIS A 117 9.96 10.31 -5.81
N ALA A 118 11.06 10.28 -5.07
CA ALA A 118 12.05 11.36 -5.10
C ALA A 118 12.67 11.51 -6.50
N LYS A 119 12.94 10.39 -7.20
CA LYS A 119 13.40 10.40 -8.59
C LYS A 119 12.38 11.02 -9.54
N TYR A 120 11.10 10.69 -9.39
CA TYR A 120 10.04 11.33 -10.18
C TYR A 120 10.01 12.84 -9.95
N LEU A 121 10.05 13.30 -8.69
CA LEU A 121 10.05 14.73 -8.38
C LEU A 121 11.29 15.45 -8.94
N LYS A 122 12.47 14.83 -8.84
CA LYS A 122 13.70 15.38 -9.40
C LYS A 122 13.62 15.55 -10.92
N ILE A 123 13.08 14.56 -11.63
CA ILE A 123 12.87 14.65 -13.09
C ILE A 123 11.92 15.80 -13.45
N LEU A 124 10.92 16.07 -12.62
CA LEU A 124 9.97 17.17 -12.81
C LEU A 124 10.58 18.52 -12.44
N GLU A 125 11.40 18.59 -11.40
CA GLU A 125 12.12 19.79 -10.97
C GLU A 125 13.14 20.24 -12.03
N GLU A 126 13.90 19.31 -12.60
CA GLU A 126 14.88 19.58 -13.66
C GLU A 126 14.22 19.91 -15.02
N ALA A 127 12.90 19.82 -15.13
CA ALA A 127 12.19 20.07 -16.37
C ALA A 127 11.80 21.54 -16.51
N ASP A 128 12.43 22.25 -17.46
CA ASP A 128 12.07 23.64 -17.82
C ASP A 128 10.67 23.79 -18.45
N ARG A 129 9.95 22.68 -18.67
CA ARG A 129 8.60 22.67 -19.26
C ARG A 129 7.78 21.49 -18.76
N PRO A 130 6.44 21.56 -18.84
CA PRO A 130 5.57 20.44 -18.53
C PRO A 130 5.97 19.18 -19.32
N LEU A 131 6.19 18.07 -18.61
CA LEU A 131 6.50 16.78 -19.22
C LEU A 131 5.24 15.91 -19.30
N GLY A 132 5.04 15.27 -20.45
CA GLY A 132 4.02 14.22 -20.58
C GLY A 132 4.47 12.92 -19.89
N VAL A 133 3.50 12.09 -19.48
CA VAL A 133 3.74 10.81 -18.78
C VAL A 133 4.72 9.90 -19.54
N LYS A 134 4.63 9.88 -20.88
CA LYS A 134 5.54 9.10 -21.73
C LYS A 134 6.99 9.58 -21.66
N ALA A 135 7.21 10.90 -21.56
CA ALA A 135 8.56 11.46 -21.44
C ALA A 135 9.17 11.19 -20.06
N ILE A 136 8.35 11.25 -19.00
CA ILE A 136 8.76 10.87 -17.64
C ILE A 136 9.17 9.39 -17.61
N SER A 137 8.38 8.50 -18.24
CA SER A 137 8.68 7.07 -18.30
C SER A 137 10.01 6.73 -19.00
N ILE A 138 10.51 7.60 -19.89
CA ILE A 138 11.79 7.39 -20.59
C ILE A 138 12.97 7.89 -19.75
N LYS A 139 12.75 8.91 -18.92
CA LYS A 139 13.77 9.50 -18.04
C LYS A 139 13.92 8.78 -16.70
N LEU A 140 12.96 7.94 -16.34
CA LEU A 140 12.98 7.12 -15.13
C LEU A 140 14.02 6.00 -15.24
#